data_AF-A0A435SAA0-F1
#
_entry.id   AF-A0A435SAA0-F1
#
_cell.length_a   1.000
_cell.length_b   1.000
_cell.length_c   1.000
_cell.angle_alpha   90.00
_cell.angle_beta   90.00
_cell.angle_gamma   90.00
#
_symmetry.space_group_name_H-M   'P 1'
#
loop_
_entity.id
_entity.type
_entity.pdbx_description
1 polymer ?
#
loop_
_entity_poly.entity_id
_entity_poly.type
_entity_poly.pdbx_seq_one_letter_code
_entity_poly.pdbx_strand_id
1 'polypeptide(L)'
;INAMRHVGILPEDLSGSVTGHVKADIPLQSGVDSSKLDWLVSLDYTGMSLAKPFEGQVVTDADGSITVDPEKAVISAKALLNGIPAELDLIEPLRDEGPARSRKVALVLDDKIRAAAMPGLKPLLAGTVKVAIDKNGSGDQNVSADLTNARLDIPWAGWS
;
A
#
# COMPACT_ATOMS: atom_id res chain seq x y z
N ILE A 1 -10.19 -21.77 -0.01
CA ILE A 1 -9.79 -20.42 -0.45
C ILE A 1 -8.63 -19.98 0.44
N ASN A 2 -7.43 -19.78 -0.11
CA ASN A 2 -6.26 -19.34 0.67
C ASN A 2 -5.54 -18.22 -0.08
N ALA A 3 -6.09 -17.01 0.02
CA ALA A 3 -5.57 -15.81 -0.64
C ALA A 3 -4.17 -15.41 -0.11
N MET A 4 -3.91 -15.65 1.18
CA MET A 4 -2.66 -15.30 1.87
C MET A 4 -1.40 -15.95 1.25
N ARG A 5 -1.55 -17.10 0.56
CA ARG A 5 -0.42 -17.76 -0.12
C ARG A 5 0.18 -16.92 -1.25
N HIS A 6 -0.60 -16.04 -1.88
CA HIS A 6 -0.13 -15.24 -3.02
C HIS A 6 0.75 -14.05 -2.62
N VAL A 7 0.65 -13.61 -1.36
CA VAL A 7 1.39 -12.45 -0.82
C VAL A 7 2.55 -12.84 0.10
N GLY A 8 2.71 -14.13 0.42
CA GLY A 8 3.85 -14.62 1.21
C GLY A 8 3.85 -14.18 2.68
N ILE A 9 2.71 -13.71 3.20
CA ILE A 9 2.55 -13.29 4.60
C ILE A 9 1.81 -14.39 5.36
N LEU A 10 2.38 -14.83 6.48
CA LEU A 10 1.77 -15.82 7.35
C LEU A 10 0.86 -15.13 8.38
N PRO A 11 -0.26 -15.75 8.82
CA PRO A 11 -1.12 -15.18 9.86
C PRO A 11 -0.36 -14.84 11.15
N GLU A 12 0.64 -15.63 11.54
CA GLU A 12 1.48 -15.35 12.70
C GLU A 12 2.41 -14.14 12.55
N ASP A 13 2.64 -13.67 11.32
CA ASP A 13 3.44 -12.48 11.03
C ASP A 13 2.58 -11.19 11.09
N LEU A 14 1.30 -11.29 11.46
CA LEU A 14 0.36 -10.19 11.58
C LEU A 14 -0.01 -9.92 13.05
N SER A 15 -0.02 -8.65 13.45
CA SER A 15 -0.67 -8.20 14.68
C SER A 15 -1.84 -7.27 14.34
N GLY A 16 -2.65 -6.92 15.35
CA GLY A 16 -3.80 -6.02 15.20
C GLY A 16 -5.13 -6.76 15.23
N SER A 17 -6.21 -6.04 14.90
CA SER A 17 -7.56 -6.61 14.82
C SER A 17 -8.03 -6.67 13.38
N VAL A 18 -8.65 -7.79 13.00
CA VAL A 18 -9.18 -8.02 11.65
C VAL A 18 -10.60 -8.56 11.75
N THR A 19 -11.51 -7.96 11.00
CA THR A 19 -12.87 -8.47 10.78
C THR A 19 -12.99 -8.90 9.32
N GLY A 20 -13.60 -10.05 9.06
CA GLY A 20 -13.73 -10.59 7.71
C GLY A 20 -15.13 -11.07 7.39
N HIS A 21 -15.55 -10.85 6.15
CA HIS A 21 -16.76 -11.39 5.56
C HIS A 21 -16.42 -12.20 4.31
N VAL A 22 -17.08 -13.34 4.14
CA VAL A 22 -16.89 -14.22 2.97
C VAL A 22 -18.24 -14.48 2.33
N LYS A 23 -18.34 -14.21 1.04
CA LYS A 23 -19.46 -14.57 0.19
C LYS A 23 -18.97 -15.52 -0.90
N ALA A 24 -19.66 -16.62 -1.14
CA ALA A 24 -19.32 -17.56 -2.19
C ALA A 24 -20.59 -18.20 -2.76
N ASP A 25 -20.65 -18.33 -4.09
CA ASP A 25 -21.73 -19.01 -4.77
C ASP A 25 -21.31 -20.46 -5.03
N ILE A 26 -21.86 -21.39 -4.25
CA ILE A 26 -21.48 -22.81 -4.29
C ILE A 26 -22.51 -23.59 -5.11
N PRO A 27 -22.14 -24.13 -6.28
CA PRO A 27 -23.02 -24.98 -7.08
C PRO A 27 -23.21 -26.33 -6.41
N LEU A 28 -24.46 -26.81 -6.38
CA LEU A 28 -24.83 -28.10 -5.78
C LEU A 28 -24.75 -29.29 -6.76
N GLN A 29 -24.37 -29.02 -8.02
CA GLN A 29 -24.22 -30.04 -9.06
C GLN A 29 -22.79 -30.58 -9.08
N SER A 30 -22.65 -31.89 -9.22
CA SER A 30 -21.35 -32.53 -9.39
C SER A 30 -20.74 -32.20 -10.76
N GLY A 31 -19.41 -32.11 -10.82
CA GLY A 31 -18.68 -31.84 -12.06
C GLY A 31 -18.54 -30.36 -12.45
N VAL A 32 -18.96 -29.43 -11.59
CA VAL A 32 -18.68 -28.00 -11.82
C VAL A 32 -17.21 -27.70 -11.56
N ASP A 33 -16.61 -27.00 -12.53
CA ASP A 33 -15.23 -26.55 -12.47
C ASP A 33 -15.04 -25.53 -11.34
N SER A 34 -14.23 -25.88 -10.35
CA SER A 34 -13.98 -25.05 -9.17
C SER A 34 -13.25 -23.74 -9.51
N SER A 35 -12.62 -23.64 -10.69
CA SER A 35 -12.01 -22.40 -11.17
C SER A 35 -13.04 -21.36 -11.61
N LYS A 36 -14.30 -21.74 -11.80
CA LYS A 36 -15.41 -20.86 -12.20
C LYS A 36 -16.28 -20.41 -11.02
N LEU A 37 -15.86 -20.69 -9.79
CA LEU A 37 -16.59 -20.29 -8.59
C LEU A 37 -16.40 -18.80 -8.34
N ASP A 38 -17.51 -18.07 -8.34
CA ASP A 38 -17.53 -16.69 -7.89
C ASP A 38 -17.53 -16.63 -6.37
N TRP A 39 -16.56 -15.90 -5.83
CA TRP A 39 -16.44 -15.64 -4.40
C TRP A 39 -15.86 -14.25 -4.16
N LEU A 40 -16.14 -13.72 -2.99
CA LEU A 40 -15.68 -12.43 -2.52
C LEU A 40 -15.29 -12.56 -1.05
N VAL A 41 -14.08 -12.12 -0.72
CA VAL A 41 -13.62 -11.96 0.66
C VAL A 41 -13.40 -10.48 0.91
N SER A 42 -14.00 -9.93 1.95
CA SER A 42 -13.78 -8.56 2.40
C SER A 42 -13.21 -8.60 3.81
N LEU A 43 -12.10 -7.90 4.03
CA LEU A 43 -11.42 -7.79 5.31
C LEU A 43 -11.29 -6.32 5.66
N ASP A 44 -11.57 -5.97 6.91
CA ASP A 44 -11.29 -4.68 7.50
C ASP A 44 -10.32 -4.89 8.66
N TYR A 45 -9.30 -4.04 8.78
CA TYR A 45 -8.30 -4.17 9.81
C TYR A 45 -7.98 -2.84 10.48
N THR A 46 -7.54 -2.93 11.74
CA THR A 46 -7.19 -1.78 12.57
C THR A 46 -5.94 -2.07 13.39
N GLY A 47 -5.01 -1.11 13.41
CA GLY A 47 -3.73 -1.20 14.13
C GLY A 47 -2.86 -2.37 13.66
N MET A 48 -2.96 -2.74 12.37
CA MET A 48 -2.24 -3.89 11.83
C MET A 48 -0.76 -3.57 11.67
N SER A 49 0.11 -4.49 12.06
CA SER A 49 1.55 -4.40 11.81
C SER A 49 2.09 -5.71 11.28
N LEU A 50 3.13 -5.63 10.44
CA LEU A 50 3.82 -6.78 9.89
C LEU A 50 5.08 -7.07 10.70
N ALA A 51 5.26 -8.32 11.13
CA ALA A 51 6.46 -8.74 11.85
C ALA A 51 7.73 -8.72 10.98
N LYS A 52 7.57 -8.88 9.67
CA LYS A 52 8.65 -8.85 8.68
C LYS A 52 8.39 -7.73 7.65
N PRO A 53 9.45 -7.10 7.11
CA PRO A 53 9.28 -6.10 6.05
C PRO A 53 8.58 -6.67 4.82
N PHE A 54 7.63 -5.91 4.26
CA PHE A 54 6.96 -6.22 3.01
C PHE A 54 7.56 -5.40 1.88
N GLU A 55 8.06 -6.05 0.83
CA GLU A 55 8.80 -5.39 -0.26
C GLU A 55 9.93 -4.46 0.27
N GLY A 56 10.57 -4.86 1.38
CA GLY A 56 11.63 -4.08 2.05
C GLY A 56 11.15 -2.91 2.91
N GLN A 57 9.83 -2.72 3.07
CA GLN A 57 9.24 -1.65 3.88
C GLN A 57 8.73 -2.21 5.22
N VAL A 58 9.08 -1.55 6.32
CA VAL A 58 8.45 -1.81 7.62
C VAL A 58 7.06 -1.19 7.61
N VAL A 59 6.03 -1.97 7.93
CA VAL A 59 4.62 -1.54 7.94
C VAL A 59 4.08 -1.67 9.36
N THR A 60 3.64 -0.55 9.94
CA THR A 60 3.03 -0.51 11.27
C THR A 60 1.79 0.37 11.29
N ASP A 61 0.96 0.20 12.33
CA ASP A 61 -0.25 1.00 12.59
C ASP A 61 -1.15 1.18 11.36
N ALA A 62 -1.35 0.09 10.62
CA ALA A 62 -2.14 0.10 9.41
C ALA A 62 -3.63 -0.06 9.73
N ASP A 63 -4.44 0.85 9.18
CA ASP A 63 -5.90 0.83 9.20
C ASP A 63 -6.41 0.82 7.76
N GLY A 64 -7.31 -0.09 7.42
CA GLY A 64 -7.76 -0.19 6.04
C GLY A 64 -8.60 -1.42 5.74
N SER A 65 -8.72 -1.71 4.45
CA SER A 65 -9.48 -2.85 3.95
C SER A 65 -8.74 -3.60 2.86
N ILE A 66 -9.10 -4.88 2.72
CA ILE A 66 -8.67 -5.78 1.65
C ILE A 66 -9.93 -6.42 1.07
N THR A 67 -10.11 -6.31 -0.24
CA THR A 67 -11.12 -7.08 -0.96
C THR A 67 -10.44 -8.03 -1.91
N VAL A 68 -10.83 -9.30 -1.88
CA VAL A 68 -10.24 -10.35 -2.69
C VAL A 68 -11.32 -11.09 -3.46
N ASP A 69 -11.12 -11.24 -4.76
CA ASP A 69 -11.92 -12.04 -5.67
C ASP A 69 -10.99 -13.00 -6.46
N PRO A 70 -11.50 -13.88 -7.34
CA PRO A 70 -10.66 -14.78 -8.14
C PRO A 70 -9.63 -14.08 -9.04
N GLU A 71 -9.84 -12.82 -9.40
CA GLU A 71 -8.99 -12.07 -10.32
C GLU A 71 -7.89 -11.30 -9.61
N LYS A 72 -8.19 -10.72 -8.45
CA LYS A 72 -7.33 -9.73 -7.78
C LYS A 72 -7.57 -9.61 -6.28
N ALA A 73 -6.59 -9.02 -5.60
CA ALA A 73 -6.75 -8.37 -4.32
C ALA A 73 -6.66 -6.85 -4.49
N VAL A 74 -7.57 -6.11 -3.87
CA VAL A 74 -7.56 -4.65 -3.77
C VAL A 74 -7.33 -4.28 -2.32
N ILE A 75 -6.35 -3.41 -2.05
CA ILE A 75 -5.99 -2.96 -0.71
C ILE A 75 -6.06 -1.44 -0.68
N SER A 76 -6.76 -0.87 0.30
CA SER A 76 -6.76 0.56 0.58
C SER A 76 -6.49 0.78 2.06
N ALA A 77 -5.51 1.63 2.38
CA ALA A 77 -4.98 1.69 3.74
C ALA A 77 -4.35 3.04 4.08
N LYS A 78 -4.36 3.38 5.37
CA LYS A 78 -3.42 4.32 5.98
C LYS A 78 -2.49 3.54 6.88
N ALA A 79 -1.21 3.84 6.86
CA ALA A 79 -0.21 3.15 7.66
C ALA A 79 1.01 4.03 7.92
N LEU A 80 1.94 3.52 8.74
CA LEU A 80 3.30 4.02 8.81
C LEU A 80 4.21 3.10 7.99
N LEU A 81 4.86 3.67 6.97
CA LEU A 81 5.90 3.01 6.17
C LEU A 81 7.27 3.50 6.63
N ASN A 82 8.04 2.63 7.28
CA ASN A 82 9.30 2.99 7.94
C ASN A 82 9.14 4.20 8.90
N GLY A 83 8.00 4.28 9.59
CA GLY A 83 7.66 5.41 10.46
C GLY A 83 7.17 6.67 9.75
N ILE A 84 7.00 6.65 8.43
CA ILE A 84 6.46 7.77 7.63
C ILE A 84 4.96 7.53 7.39
N PRO A 85 4.08 8.50 7.73
CA PRO A 85 2.66 8.41 7.39
C PRO A 85 2.46 8.23 5.89
N ALA A 86 1.68 7.21 5.54
CA ALA A 86 1.42 6.81 4.18
C ALA A 86 -0.06 6.49 3.96
N GLU A 87 -0.56 6.85 2.78
CA GLU A 87 -1.80 6.32 2.22
C GLU A 87 -1.45 5.38 1.07
N LEU A 88 -2.11 4.23 1.00
CA LEU A 88 -1.82 3.21 0.01
C LEU A 88 -3.10 2.76 -0.70
N ASP A 89 -3.04 2.66 -2.03
CA ASP A 89 -4.05 2.02 -2.87
C ASP A 89 -3.35 1.03 -3.82
N LEU A 90 -3.60 -0.26 -3.60
CA LEU A 90 -2.91 -1.35 -4.28
C LEU A 90 -3.90 -2.27 -5.00
N ILE A 91 -3.47 -2.78 -6.16
CA ILE A 91 -4.12 -3.88 -6.87
C ILE A 91 -3.06 -4.96 -7.11
N GLU A 92 -3.34 -6.17 -6.65
CA GLU A 92 -2.52 -7.36 -6.86
C GLU A 92 -3.29 -8.38 -7.70
N PRO A 93 -2.86 -8.68 -8.95
CA PRO A 93 -3.48 -9.74 -9.73
C PRO A 93 -3.22 -11.11 -9.10
N LEU A 94 -4.24 -11.97 -9.10
CA LEU A 94 -4.16 -13.34 -8.60
C LEU A 94 -4.17 -14.39 -9.72
N ARG A 95 -4.34 -13.95 -10.97
CA ARG A 95 -4.27 -14.75 -12.20
C ARG A 95 -3.58 -13.96 -13.30
N ASP A 96 -2.97 -14.64 -14.28
CA ASP A 96 -2.22 -14.01 -15.36
C ASP A 96 -3.08 -13.04 -16.21
N GLU A 97 -4.36 -13.38 -16.37
CA GLU A 97 -5.35 -12.55 -17.09
C GLU A 97 -6.13 -11.58 -16.18
N GLY A 98 -5.64 -11.33 -14.96
CA GLY A 98 -6.20 -10.34 -14.04
C GLY A 98 -5.89 -8.90 -14.47
N PRO A 99 -6.42 -7.89 -13.77
CA PRO A 99 -6.04 -6.51 -14.05
C PRO A 99 -4.54 -6.28 -13.80
N ALA A 100 -4.00 -5.22 -14.41
CA ALA A 100 -2.61 -4.84 -14.17
C ALA A 100 -2.34 -4.59 -12.68
N ARG A 101 -1.19 -5.08 -12.20
CA ARG A 101 -0.68 -4.73 -10.87
C ARG A 101 -0.57 -3.21 -10.77
N SER A 102 -1.03 -2.65 -9.65
CA SER A 102 -0.97 -1.21 -9.35
C SER A 102 -0.51 -1.00 -7.91
N ARG A 103 0.36 -0.02 -7.71
CA ARG A 103 0.86 0.42 -6.41
C ARG A 103 0.87 1.94 -6.38
N LYS A 104 -0.13 2.53 -5.73
CA LYS A 104 -0.17 3.97 -5.45
C LYS A 104 0.12 4.18 -3.98
N VAL A 105 1.17 4.94 -3.69
CA VAL A 105 1.60 5.25 -2.33
C VAL A 105 1.79 6.75 -2.21
N ALA A 106 1.13 7.37 -1.24
CA ALA A 106 1.31 8.78 -0.90
C ALA A 106 1.95 8.90 0.48
N LEU A 107 3.17 9.42 0.52
CA LEU A 107 3.94 9.66 1.76
C LEU A 107 3.77 11.11 2.19
N VAL A 108 3.62 11.35 3.49
CA VAL A 108 3.59 12.69 4.07
C VAL A 108 4.87 12.91 4.89
N LEU A 109 5.70 13.86 4.46
CA LEU A 109 6.98 14.17 5.08
C LEU A 109 6.92 15.57 5.70
N ASP A 110 6.83 15.62 7.02
CA ASP A 110 7.05 16.84 7.78
C ASP A 110 8.55 17.14 7.99
N ASP A 111 8.85 18.24 8.65
CA ASP A 111 10.23 18.65 8.94
C ASP A 111 10.98 17.63 9.78
N LYS A 112 10.32 16.98 10.74
CA LYS A 112 10.94 16.02 11.64
C LYS A 112 11.33 14.75 10.89
N ILE A 113 10.40 14.20 10.13
CA ILE A 113 10.59 13.01 9.31
C ILE A 113 11.66 13.27 8.25
N ARG A 114 11.55 14.39 7.53
CA ARG A 114 12.53 14.74 6.49
C ARG A 114 13.92 14.97 7.07
N ALA A 115 14.05 15.62 8.22
CA ALA A 115 15.35 15.80 8.87
C ALA A 115 15.99 14.47 9.30
N ALA A 116 15.18 13.46 9.67
CA ALA A 116 15.68 12.13 10.03
C ALA A 116 16.05 11.29 8.79
N ALA A 117 15.18 11.26 7.77
CA ALA A 117 15.36 10.42 6.59
C ALA A 117 16.29 11.05 5.53
N MET A 118 16.30 12.37 5.42
CA MET A 118 17.00 13.15 4.39
C MET A 118 17.65 14.40 5.00
N PRO A 119 18.62 14.24 5.93
CA PRO A 119 19.20 15.34 6.69
C PRO A 119 19.83 16.42 5.81
N GLY A 120 20.33 16.05 4.62
CA GLY A 120 20.91 16.99 3.65
C GLY A 120 19.93 18.01 3.05
N LEU A 121 18.61 17.75 3.11
CA LEU A 121 17.60 18.68 2.62
C LEU A 121 17.20 19.75 3.64
N LYS A 122 17.59 19.60 4.91
CA LYS A 122 17.21 20.51 5.99
C LYS A 122 17.47 22.00 5.72
N PRO A 123 18.62 22.43 5.16
CA PRO A 123 18.84 23.85 4.87
C PRO A 123 18.12 24.34 3.61
N LEU A 124 17.62 23.43 2.77
CA LEU A 124 17.04 23.78 1.47
C LEU A 124 15.51 23.75 1.47
N LEU A 125 14.91 22.94 2.33
CA LEU A 125 13.48 22.65 2.29
C LEU A 125 12.91 22.62 3.70
N ALA A 126 11.87 23.42 3.93
CA ALA A 126 11.07 23.49 5.15
C ALA A 126 9.59 23.28 4.82
N GLY A 127 8.78 22.85 5.80
CA GLY A 127 7.35 22.59 5.63
C GLY A 127 7.03 21.17 5.16
N THR A 128 5.74 20.89 4.98
CA THR A 128 5.24 19.55 4.65
C THR A 128 5.32 19.29 3.16
N VAL A 129 5.87 18.14 2.80
CA VAL A 129 5.94 17.64 1.43
C VAL A 129 5.10 16.37 1.32
N LYS A 130 4.26 16.27 0.28
CA LYS A 130 3.60 15.01 -0.06
C LYS A 130 4.30 14.39 -1.25
N VAL A 131 4.74 13.15 -1.14
CA VAL A 131 5.38 12.40 -2.23
C VAL A 131 4.43 11.31 -2.68
N ALA A 132 4.03 11.35 -3.95
CA ALA A 132 3.22 10.30 -4.56
C ALA A 132 4.09 9.42 -5.44
N ILE A 133 3.97 8.10 -5.26
CA ILE A 133 4.63 7.06 -6.03
C ILE A 133 3.52 6.27 -6.71
N ASP A 134 3.52 6.25 -8.04
CA ASP A 134 2.61 5.42 -8.84
C ASP A 134 3.46 4.44 -9.65
N LYS A 135 3.36 3.16 -9.30
CA LYS A 135 4.02 2.06 -9.99
C LYS A 135 2.97 1.11 -10.55
N ASN A 136 3.05 0.90 -11.86
CA ASN A 136 2.12 0.03 -12.59
C ASN A 136 2.82 -1.27 -13.04
N GLY A 137 2.03 -2.18 -13.61
CA GLY A 137 2.49 -3.48 -14.08
C GLY A 137 3.49 -3.45 -15.25
N SER A 138 3.68 -2.33 -15.95
CA SER A 138 4.67 -2.21 -17.05
C SER A 138 6.09 -1.96 -16.55
N GLY A 139 6.28 -1.77 -15.24
CA GLY A 139 7.58 -1.46 -14.64
C GLY A 139 7.88 0.04 -14.60
N ASP A 140 7.00 0.87 -15.15
CA ASP A 140 7.10 2.33 -15.05
C ASP A 140 6.79 2.76 -13.61
N GLN A 141 7.65 3.62 -13.08
CA GLN A 141 7.48 4.23 -11.77
C GLN A 141 7.50 5.74 -11.93
N ASN A 142 6.35 6.37 -11.67
CA ASN A 142 6.25 7.81 -11.59
C ASN A 142 6.38 8.26 -10.13
N VAL A 143 7.18 9.29 -9.88
CA VAL A 143 7.37 9.88 -8.56
C VAL A 143 7.13 11.38 -8.68
N SER A 144 6.19 11.91 -7.90
CA SER A 144 5.90 13.34 -7.84
C SER A 144 5.96 13.84 -6.41
N ALA A 145 6.39 15.10 -6.24
CA ALA A 145 6.44 15.76 -4.95
C ALA A 145 5.61 17.04 -5.00
N ASP A 146 4.60 17.15 -4.14
CA ASP A 146 3.82 18.35 -3.91
C ASP A 146 4.52 19.20 -2.85
N LEU A 147 5.00 20.37 -3.28
CA LEU A 147 5.70 21.36 -2.46
C LEU A 147 4.81 22.56 -2.10
N THR A 148 3.49 22.50 -2.34
CA THR A 148 2.57 23.63 -2.11
C THR A 148 2.62 24.15 -0.67
N ASN A 149 2.85 23.25 0.30
CA ASN A 149 2.97 23.58 1.72
C ASN A 149 4.42 23.61 2.21
N ALA A 150 5.37 23.71 1.29
CA ALA A 150 6.80 23.74 1.57
C ALA A 150 7.42 25.07 1.12
N ARG A 151 8.48 25.46 1.83
CA ARG A 151 9.34 26.59 1.49
C ARG A 151 10.67 26.05 0.99
N LEU A 152 11.08 26.51 -0.19
CA LEU A 152 12.34 26.17 -0.83
C LEU A 152 13.31 27.34 -0.67
N ASP A 153 14.39 27.15 0.08
CA ASP A 153 15.46 28.12 0.27
C ASP A 153 16.69 27.66 -0.53
N ILE A 154 16.97 28.30 -1.66
CA ILE A 154 18.12 27.98 -2.52
C ILE A 154 19.18 29.08 -2.36
N PRO A 155 20.14 28.96 -1.43
CA PRO A 155 21.03 30.05 -1.06
C PRO A 155 22.01 30.47 -2.17
N TRP A 156 22.27 29.59 -3.14
CA TRP A 156 23.11 29.88 -4.30
C TRP A 156 22.33 30.51 -5.46
N ALA A 157 21.00 30.49 -5.44
CA ALA A 157 20.17 31.14 -6.45
C ALA A 157 19.92 32.59 -6.02
N GLY A 158 20.76 33.49 -6.51
CA GLY A 158 20.51 34.93 -6.42
C GLY A 158 19.40 35.31 -7.39
N TRP A 159 18.15 35.33 -6.93
CA TRP A 159 17.04 35.88 -7.72
C TRP A 159 17.16 37.41 -7.73
N SER A 160 17.57 37.97 -8.88
CA SER A 160 17.37 39.38 -9.24
C SER A 160 16.07 39.55 -9.99
#